data_AF-N9MFE9-F1
#
_entry.id   AF-N9MFE9-F1
#
_cell.length_a   1.000
_cell.length_b   1.000
_cell.length_c   1.000
_cell.angle_alpha   90.00
_cell.angle_beta   90.00
_cell.angle_gamma   90.00
#
_symmetry.space_group_name_H-M   'P 1'
#
loop_
_entity.id
_entity.type
_entity.pdbx_description
1 polymer ?
#
loop_
_entity_poly.entity_id
_entity_poly.type
_entity_poly.pdbx_seq_one_letter_code
_entity_poly.pdbx_strand_id
1 'polypeptide(L)'
;MNKCCQLLAKKKLKVTFIESASAGYLAYRFSLNKNSGDILNGSLVCYDANLKVSILKISKKFLEKYSPESAEVTEQLVLNAKQIIDSDIFVGCTGLLKRGGSETKEKPVGTFFYCISYQNKLHHYRCIFNGTKKKKLEQLSRAISQSIIEVVKQK
;
A
#
# COMPACT_ATOMS: atom_id res chain seq x y z
N MET A 1 6.19 -12.86 -3.04
CA MET A 1 5.05 -12.80 -3.97
C MET A 1 4.33 -14.14 -4.08
N ASN A 2 4.82 -15.13 -4.84
CA ASN A 2 4.06 -16.39 -5.06
C ASN A 2 3.54 -17.08 -3.79
N LYS A 3 4.37 -17.18 -2.74
CA LYS A 3 3.95 -17.73 -1.43
C LYS A 3 2.82 -16.92 -0.78
N CYS A 4 2.82 -15.60 -0.93
CA CYS A 4 1.76 -14.72 -0.44
C CYS A 4 0.46 -15.00 -1.20
N CYS A 5 0.50 -15.00 -2.54
CA CYS A 5 -0.67 -15.23 -3.37
C CYS A 5 -1.30 -16.61 -3.11
N GLN A 6 -0.47 -17.65 -2.98
CA GLN A 6 -0.91 -19.00 -2.60
C GLN A 6 -1.57 -19.05 -1.23
N LEU A 7 -1.01 -18.33 -0.24
CA LEU A 7 -1.58 -18.26 1.11
C LEU A 7 -2.96 -17.60 1.09
N LEU A 8 -3.10 -16.48 0.37
CA LEU A 8 -4.38 -15.77 0.25
C LEU A 8 -5.42 -16.64 -0.44
N ALA A 9 -5.07 -17.28 -1.55
CA ALA A 9 -5.97 -18.20 -2.27
C ALA A 9 -6.40 -19.38 -1.40
N LYS A 10 -5.47 -20.01 -0.67
CA LYS A 10 -5.77 -21.12 0.25
C LYS A 10 -6.74 -20.71 1.36
N LYS A 11 -6.65 -19.46 1.83
CA LYS A 11 -7.53 -18.91 2.87
C LYS A 11 -8.77 -18.22 2.30
N LYS A 12 -8.96 -18.21 0.97
CA LYS A 12 -10.04 -17.50 0.26
C LYS A 12 -10.11 -16.01 0.63
N LEU A 13 -8.95 -15.38 0.81
CA LEU A 13 -8.84 -13.96 1.16
C LEU A 13 -8.59 -13.12 -0.09
N LYS A 14 -9.33 -12.02 -0.19
CA LYS A 14 -9.18 -10.99 -1.22
C LYS A 14 -8.34 -9.82 -0.70
N VAL A 15 -7.57 -9.21 -1.59
CA VAL A 15 -6.73 -8.04 -1.33
C VAL A 15 -7.04 -6.89 -2.29
N THR A 16 -7.11 -5.69 -1.73
CA THR A 16 -7.22 -4.43 -2.44
C THR A 16 -6.01 -3.55 -2.12
N PHE A 17 -5.39 -2.98 -3.15
CA PHE A 17 -4.30 -2.02 -2.98
C PHE A 17 -4.80 -0.58 -3.10
N ILE A 18 -4.26 0.32 -2.28
CA ILE A 18 -4.44 1.77 -2.42
C ILE A 18 -3.06 2.37 -2.65
N GLU A 19 -2.80 2.77 -3.89
CA GLU A 19 -1.45 3.04 -4.37
C GLU A 19 -1.26 4.53 -4.67
N SER A 20 -0.22 5.12 -4.08
CA SER A 20 0.31 6.42 -4.51
C SER A 20 1.63 6.18 -5.24
N ALA A 21 2.77 6.17 -4.54
CA ALA A 21 4.11 6.11 -5.14
C ALA A 21 4.38 4.86 -6.00
N SER A 22 3.66 3.76 -5.78
CA SER A 22 3.78 2.53 -6.58
C SER A 22 2.96 2.56 -7.87
N ALA A 23 1.99 3.47 -8.01
CA ALA A 23 1.25 3.74 -9.25
C ALA A 23 0.71 2.49 -9.98
N GLY A 24 0.09 1.55 -9.24
CA GLY A 24 -0.46 0.32 -9.80
C GLY A 24 0.52 -0.85 -9.86
N TYR A 25 1.80 -0.62 -9.52
CA TYR A 25 2.83 -1.65 -9.55
C TYR A 25 2.51 -2.83 -8.63
N LEU A 26 1.89 -2.61 -7.46
CA LEU A 26 1.55 -3.71 -6.56
C LEU A 26 0.48 -4.61 -7.17
N ALA A 27 -0.62 -4.03 -7.66
CA ALA A 27 -1.65 -4.80 -8.36
C ALA A 27 -1.12 -5.50 -9.61
N TYR A 28 -0.30 -4.82 -10.42
CA TYR A 28 0.37 -5.44 -11.57
C TYR A 28 1.19 -6.67 -11.14
N ARG A 29 1.96 -6.57 -10.06
CA ARG A 29 2.78 -7.70 -9.59
C ARG A 29 1.94 -8.87 -9.07
N PHE A 30 0.78 -8.61 -8.48
CA PHE A 30 -0.14 -9.65 -8.05
C PHE A 30 -0.92 -10.25 -9.23
N SER A 31 -1.26 -9.45 -10.25
CA SER A 31 -2.04 -9.92 -11.41
C SER A 31 -1.31 -10.96 -12.26
N LEU A 32 0.03 -10.92 -12.27
CA LEU A 32 0.88 -11.92 -12.93
C LEU A 32 0.84 -13.32 -12.27
N ASN A 33 0.30 -13.45 -11.06
CA ASN A 33 0.19 -14.75 -10.40
C ASN A 33 -1.02 -15.53 -10.94
N LYS A 34 -0.90 -16.86 -11.10
CA LYS A 34 -2.00 -17.72 -11.56
C LYS A 34 -3.26 -17.67 -10.69
N ASN A 35 -3.12 -17.33 -9.40
CA ASN A 35 -4.24 -17.20 -8.46
C ASN A 35 -4.80 -15.78 -8.40
N SER A 36 -4.38 -14.87 -9.29
CA SER A 36 -4.77 -13.46 -9.23
C SER A 36 -6.29 -13.25 -9.27
N GLY A 37 -7.02 -14.00 -10.09
CA GLY A 37 -8.48 -13.93 -10.17
C GLY A 37 -9.20 -14.33 -8.88
N ASP A 38 -8.57 -15.15 -8.03
CA ASP A 38 -9.15 -15.58 -6.75
C ASP A 38 -8.90 -14.58 -5.62
N ILE A 39 -7.82 -13.79 -5.72
CA ILE A 39 -7.28 -13.02 -4.59
C ILE A 39 -7.28 -11.50 -4.82
N LEU A 40 -7.22 -11.02 -6.05
CA LEU A 40 -6.99 -9.60 -6.34
C LEU A 40 -8.32 -8.94 -6.70
N ASN A 41 -8.84 -8.10 -5.80
CA ASN A 41 -9.96 -7.23 -6.13
C ASN A 41 -9.56 -6.15 -7.12
N GLY A 42 -8.33 -5.65 -6.98
CA GLY A 42 -7.78 -4.60 -7.83
C GLY A 42 -6.97 -3.60 -7.04
N SER A 43 -6.89 -2.37 -7.57
CA SER A 43 -6.17 -1.27 -6.94
C SER A 43 -6.88 0.05 -7.22
N LEU A 44 -6.87 0.92 -6.21
CA LEU A 44 -7.19 2.33 -6.37
C LEU A 44 -5.88 3.12 -6.39
N VAL A 45 -5.53 3.66 -7.56
CA VAL A 45 -4.33 4.48 -7.71
C VAL A 45 -4.68 5.94 -7.47
N CYS A 46 -4.32 6.45 -6.28
CA CYS A 46 -4.49 7.85 -5.90
C CYS A 46 -3.13 8.54 -5.82
N TYR A 47 -2.49 8.78 -6.97
CA TYR A 47 -1.20 9.47 -7.01
C TYR A 47 -1.34 10.95 -6.61
N ASP A 48 -2.30 11.65 -7.20
CA ASP A 48 -2.57 13.06 -6.95
C ASP A 48 -3.21 13.29 -5.57
N ALA A 49 -2.84 14.39 -4.90
CA ALA A 49 -3.38 14.74 -3.60
C ALA A 49 -4.89 15.07 -3.67
N ASN A 50 -5.38 15.67 -4.75
CA ASN A 50 -6.80 15.98 -4.91
C ASN A 50 -7.64 14.71 -5.06
N LEU A 51 -7.12 13.64 -5.66
CA LEU A 51 -7.80 12.34 -5.71
C LEU A 51 -7.95 11.72 -4.31
N LYS A 52 -6.96 11.89 -3.44
CA LYS A 52 -7.05 11.47 -2.04
C LYS A 52 -8.17 12.22 -1.30
N VAL A 53 -8.40 13.49 -1.64
CA VAL A 53 -9.48 14.31 -1.07
C VAL A 53 -10.84 13.93 -1.66
N SER A 54 -10.94 13.79 -2.99
CA SER A 54 -12.23 13.62 -3.65
C SER A 54 -12.80 12.21 -3.54
N ILE A 55 -11.95 11.18 -3.70
CA ILE A 55 -12.35 9.77 -3.67
C ILE A 55 -12.27 9.24 -2.25
N LEU A 56 -11.11 9.41 -1.61
CA LEU A 56 -10.85 8.85 -0.28
C LEU A 56 -11.19 9.81 0.86
N LYS A 57 -11.81 10.97 0.58
CA LYS A 57 -12.33 11.91 1.59
C LYS A 57 -11.32 12.34 2.66
N ILE A 58 -10.02 12.26 2.37
CA ILE A 58 -8.98 12.76 3.29
C ILE A 58 -9.02 14.29 3.25
N SER A 59 -9.17 14.94 4.40
CA SER A 59 -9.23 16.40 4.43
C SER A 59 -7.91 17.05 4.00
N LYS A 60 -7.99 18.20 3.32
CA LYS A 60 -6.80 18.97 2.91
C LYS A 60 -5.92 19.35 4.12
N LYS A 61 -6.54 19.79 5.22
CA LYS A 61 -5.85 20.13 6.48
C LYS A 61 -5.02 18.95 7.02
N PHE A 62 -5.52 17.71 6.87
CA PHE A 62 -4.80 16.52 7.31
C PHE A 62 -3.57 16.24 6.43
N LEU A 63 -3.72 16.37 5.10
CA LEU A 63 -2.61 16.25 4.15
C LEU A 63 -1.54 17.33 4.38
N GLU A 64 -1.94 18.56 4.70
CA GLU A 64 -1.03 19.67 5.03
C GLU A 64 -0.27 19.40 6.33
N LYS A 65 -0.95 18.88 7.35
CA LYS A 65 -0.33 18.59 8.65
C LYS A 65 0.70 17.47 8.60
N TYR A 66 0.41 16.37 7.89
CA TYR A 66 1.23 15.16 7.92
C TYR A 66 2.06 14.92 6.66
N SER A 67 1.80 15.65 5.57
CA SER A 67 2.27 15.38 4.20
C SER A 67 1.70 14.09 3.57
N PRO A 68 1.54 14.02 2.23
CA PRO A 68 1.02 12.83 1.54
C PRO A 68 1.88 11.57 1.70
N GLU A 69 3.18 11.72 1.98
CA GLU A 69 4.12 10.62 2.22
C GLU A 69 4.39 10.43 3.72
N SER A 70 3.37 9.98 4.47
CA SER A 70 3.42 9.77 5.93
C SER A 70 2.66 8.53 6.37
N ALA A 71 2.91 8.08 7.61
CA ALA A 71 2.21 6.93 8.18
C ALA A 71 0.72 7.23 8.38
N GLU A 72 0.41 8.43 8.84
CA GLU A 72 -0.93 8.92 9.16
C GLU A 72 -1.81 8.99 7.91
N VAL A 73 -1.29 9.54 6.82
CA VAL A 73 -2.02 9.55 5.54
C VAL A 73 -2.18 8.13 5.00
N THR A 74 -1.17 7.27 5.17
CA THR A 74 -1.25 5.87 4.72
C THR A 74 -2.35 5.09 5.44
N GLU A 75 -2.51 5.30 6.74
CA GLU A 75 -3.61 4.72 7.52
C GLU A 75 -4.97 5.22 7.02
N GLN A 76 -5.10 6.54 6.82
CA GLN A 76 -6.34 7.14 6.32
C GLN A 76 -6.71 6.63 4.92
N LEU A 77 -5.73 6.39 4.04
CA LEU A 77 -5.97 5.75 2.75
C LEU A 77 -6.65 4.39 2.92
N VAL A 78 -6.19 3.59 3.87
CA VAL A 78 -6.76 2.27 4.17
C VAL A 78 -8.14 2.38 4.79
N LEU A 79 -8.29 3.20 5.84
CA LEU A 79 -9.55 3.34 6.57
C LEU A 79 -10.68 3.85 5.67
N ASN A 80 -10.39 4.81 4.79
CA ASN A 80 -11.42 5.38 3.93
C ASN A 80 -11.71 4.47 2.73
N ALA A 81 -10.74 3.70 2.24
CA ALA A 81 -11.00 2.69 1.22
C ALA A 81 -11.92 1.56 1.70
N LYS A 82 -11.85 1.19 3.00
CA LYS A 82 -12.77 0.22 3.62
C LYS A 82 -14.24 0.63 3.57
N GLN A 83 -14.52 1.93 3.38
CA GLN A 83 -15.89 2.44 3.31
C GLN A 83 -16.53 2.26 1.93
N ILE A 84 -15.72 2.01 0.88
CA ILE A 84 -16.17 2.03 -0.51
C ILE A 84 -15.86 0.74 -1.28
N ILE A 85 -15.04 -0.15 -0.72
CA ILE A 85 -14.63 -1.41 -1.33
C ILE A 85 -14.80 -2.52 -0.29
N ASP A 86 -15.33 -3.66 -0.71
CA ASP A 86 -15.38 -4.88 0.10
C ASP A 86 -14.14 -5.76 -0.17
N SER A 87 -13.36 -6.04 0.87
CA SER A 87 -12.11 -6.82 0.78
C SER A 87 -11.70 -7.32 2.16
N ASP A 88 -11.07 -8.50 2.22
CA ASP A 88 -10.55 -9.03 3.48
C ASP A 88 -9.28 -8.31 3.94
N ILE A 89 -8.45 -7.92 2.96
CA ILE A 89 -7.18 -7.26 3.18
C ILE A 89 -7.14 -5.95 2.38
N PHE A 90 -6.67 -4.90 3.05
CA PHE A 90 -6.37 -3.62 2.42
C PHE A 90 -4.89 -3.30 2.62
N VAL A 91 -4.24 -2.84 1.56
CA VAL A 91 -2.85 -2.39 1.64
C VAL A 91 -2.74 -0.98 1.05
N GLY A 92 -2.59 0.01 1.92
CA GLY A 92 -2.29 1.37 1.50
C GLY A 92 -0.79 1.57 1.40
N CYS A 93 -0.31 2.26 0.37
CA CYS A 93 1.11 2.58 0.21
C CYS A 93 1.34 3.96 -0.39
N THR A 94 2.24 4.71 0.26
CA THR A 94 2.78 6.00 -0.20
C THR A 94 4.29 6.03 0.01
N GLY A 95 4.97 7.03 -0.55
CA GLY A 95 6.41 7.15 -0.38
C GLY A 95 7.11 8.01 -1.43
N LEU A 96 8.43 8.08 -1.31
CA LEU A 96 9.30 8.93 -2.11
C LEU A 96 10.11 8.07 -3.09
N LEU A 97 9.49 7.72 -4.23
CA LEU A 97 10.18 6.93 -5.26
C LEU A 97 11.31 7.72 -5.98
N LYS A 98 11.13 9.05 -6.08
CA LYS A 98 12.02 10.02 -6.71
C LYS A 98 12.05 11.30 -5.87
N ARG A 99 13.02 12.19 -6.13
CA ARG A 99 13.17 13.49 -5.45
C ARG A 99 11.91 14.34 -5.54
N GLY A 100 11.73 15.21 -4.54
CA GLY A 100 10.58 16.12 -4.41
C GLY A 100 9.53 15.60 -3.43
N GLY A 101 8.29 16.08 -3.57
CA GLY A 101 7.23 15.79 -2.60
C GLY A 101 7.61 16.33 -1.22
N SER A 102 7.42 15.52 -0.17
CA SER A 102 7.78 15.87 1.21
C SER A 102 9.15 15.34 1.66
N GLU A 103 10.09 15.17 0.73
CA GLU A 103 11.47 14.75 1.02
C GLU A 103 12.16 15.65 2.05
N THR A 104 12.77 15.05 3.07
CA THR A 104 13.62 15.72 4.06
C THR A 104 14.86 14.88 4.34
N LYS A 105 15.81 15.39 5.13
CA LYS A 105 16.98 14.61 5.58
C LYS A 105 16.58 13.34 6.34
N GLU A 106 15.52 13.43 7.15
CA GLU A 106 15.00 12.32 7.97
C GLU A 106 14.10 11.37 7.17
N LYS A 107 13.51 11.87 6.08
CA LYS A 107 12.64 11.14 5.16
C LYS A 107 13.20 11.23 3.73
N PRO A 108 14.33 10.56 3.43
CA PRO A 108 14.97 10.66 2.12
C PRO A 108 14.22 9.87 1.04
N VAL A 109 14.55 10.12 -0.22
CA VAL A 109 14.14 9.27 -1.35
C VAL A 109 14.44 7.81 -1.08
N GLY A 110 13.46 6.95 -1.34
CA GLY A 110 13.47 5.55 -0.94
C GLY A 110 12.63 5.27 0.30
N THR A 111 12.19 6.29 1.04
CA THR A 111 11.24 6.09 2.13
C THR A 111 9.86 5.72 1.60
N PHE A 112 9.31 4.61 2.09
CA PHE A 112 7.93 4.21 1.87
C PHE A 112 7.22 3.96 3.20
N PHE A 113 5.95 4.30 3.22
CA PHE A 113 5.02 3.91 4.26
C PHE A 113 3.98 2.99 3.65
N TYR A 114 3.66 1.90 4.33
CA TYR A 114 2.52 1.08 3.99
C TYR A 114 1.77 0.64 5.25
N CYS A 115 0.45 0.52 5.11
CA CYS A 115 -0.45 0.06 6.16
C CYS A 115 -1.23 -1.14 5.63
N ILE A 116 -1.33 -2.19 6.44
CA ILE A 116 -2.09 -3.39 6.13
C ILE A 116 -3.26 -3.47 7.11
N SER A 117 -4.49 -3.50 6.60
CA SER A 117 -5.66 -3.89 7.40
C SER A 117 -6.03 -5.33 7.14
N TYR A 118 -6.20 -6.11 8.20
CA TYR A 118 -6.74 -7.46 8.17
C TYR A 118 -7.49 -7.74 9.49
N GLN A 119 -8.70 -8.30 9.40
CA GLN A 119 -9.55 -8.58 10.58
C GLN A 119 -9.70 -7.38 11.54
N ASN A 120 -9.91 -6.18 10.98
CA ASN A 120 -10.04 -4.91 11.71
C ASN A 120 -8.81 -4.48 12.53
N LYS A 121 -7.67 -5.16 12.40
CA LYS A 121 -6.38 -4.69 12.90
C LYS A 121 -5.64 -3.92 11.82
N LEU A 122 -4.89 -2.89 12.22
CA LEU A 122 -4.03 -2.10 11.35
C LEU A 122 -2.57 -2.38 11.72
N HIS A 123 -1.74 -2.60 10.70
CA HIS A 123 -0.31 -2.86 10.84
C HIS A 123 0.47 -1.84 10.02
N HIS A 124 1.35 -1.09 10.67
CA HIS A 124 2.04 0.05 10.10
C HIS A 124 3.51 -0.27 9.86
N TYR A 125 4.01 0.14 8.70
CA TYR A 125 5.38 -0.11 8.31
C TYR A 125 6.00 1.13 7.69
N ARG A 126 7.27 1.34 8.02
CA ARG A 126 8.16 2.32 7.38
C ARG A 126 9.39 1.59 6.87
N CYS A 127 9.73 1.78 5.61
CA CYS A 127 10.92 1.18 5.00
C CYS A 127 11.72 2.22 4.22
N ILE A 128 13.03 2.03 4.12
CA ILE A 128 13.90 2.83 3.26
C ILE A 128 14.61 1.89 2.29
N PHE A 129 14.39 2.08 0.99
CA PHE A 129 14.95 1.24 -0.07
C PHE A 129 15.95 2.00 -0.95
N ASN A 130 17.05 1.34 -1.28
CA ASN A 130 18.13 1.89 -2.08
C ASN A 130 18.11 1.41 -3.53
N GLY A 131 18.79 2.15 -4.41
CA GLY A 131 18.97 1.81 -5.84
C GLY A 131 18.00 2.53 -6.78
N THR A 132 17.87 1.99 -8.00
CA THR A 132 17.02 2.57 -9.06
C THR A 132 15.53 2.57 -8.66
N LYS A 133 14.72 3.41 -9.31
CA LYS A 133 13.26 3.46 -9.07
C LYS A 133 12.62 2.06 -9.18
N LYS A 134 12.97 1.30 -10.23
CA LYS A 134 12.52 -0.08 -10.41
C LYS A 134 12.95 -0.99 -9.25
N LYS A 135 14.22 -0.92 -8.82
CA LYS A 135 14.72 -1.73 -7.71
C LYS A 135 14.01 -1.40 -6.39
N LYS A 136 13.66 -0.13 -6.15
CA LYS A 136 12.87 0.30 -4.97
C LYS A 136 11.47 -0.31 -5.00
N LEU A 137 10.77 -0.25 -6.13
CA LEU A 137 9.44 -0.85 -6.30
C LEU A 137 9.47 -2.38 -6.12
N GLU A 138 10.50 -3.05 -6.63
CA GLU A 138 10.68 -4.48 -6.44
C GLU A 138 10.92 -4.85 -4.97
N GLN A 139 11.70 -4.05 -4.23
CA GLN A 139 11.92 -4.23 -2.79
C GLN A 139 10.61 -3.99 -2.01
N LEU A 140 9.89 -2.91 -2.31
CA LEU A 140 8.60 -2.59 -1.72
C LEU A 140 7.59 -3.74 -1.89
N SER A 141 7.45 -4.25 -3.13
CA SER A 141 6.56 -5.35 -3.45
C SER A 141 6.91 -6.65 -2.70
N ARG A 142 8.22 -6.91 -2.51
CA ARG A 142 8.69 -8.04 -1.68
C ARG A 142 8.38 -7.83 -0.20
N ALA A 143 8.65 -6.64 0.34
CA ALA A 143 8.37 -6.31 1.74
C ALA A 143 6.88 -6.45 2.05
N ILE A 144 6.01 -5.82 1.25
CA ILE A 144 4.54 -5.92 1.41
C ILE A 144 4.07 -7.38 1.34
N SER A 145 4.58 -8.16 0.37
CA SER A 145 4.23 -9.60 0.30
C SER A 145 4.58 -10.36 1.58
N GLN A 146 5.71 -10.03 2.18
CA GLN A 146 6.21 -10.68 3.40
C GLN A 146 5.37 -10.27 4.60
N SER A 147 5.09 -8.97 4.75
CA SER A 147 4.24 -8.45 5.82
C SER A 147 2.80 -8.99 5.75
N ILE A 148 2.21 -9.14 4.55
CA ILE A 148 0.90 -9.79 4.40
C ILE A 148 0.95 -11.23 4.93
N ILE A 149 2.00 -11.99 4.59
CA ILE A 149 2.15 -13.37 5.08
C ILE A 149 2.21 -13.40 6.62
N GLU A 150 2.95 -12.48 7.23
CA GLU A 150 3.09 -12.38 8.68
C GLU A 150 1.76 -12.05 9.35
N VAL A 151 1.09 -11.00 8.89
CA VAL A 151 -0.21 -10.55 9.41
C VAL A 151 -1.28 -11.65 9.30
N VAL A 152 -1.36 -12.35 8.17
CA VAL A 152 -2.37 -13.39 7.93
C VAL A 152 -2.08 -14.69 8.71
N LYS A 153 -0.83 -14.90 9.14
CA LYS A 153 -0.43 -16.07 9.93
C LYS A 153 -0.50 -15.84 11.44
N GLN A 154 -0.45 -14.60 11.90
CA GLN A 154 -0.63 -14.27 13.32
C GLN A 154 -2.07 -14.67 13.73
N LYS A 155 -2.18 -15.58 14.71
CA LYS A 155 -3.44 -15.91 15.38
C LYS A 155 -3.70 -14.88 16.48
#